data_AF-A0A821C3U9-F1
#
_entry.id   AF-A0A821C3U9-F1
#
_cell.length_a   1.000
_cell.length_b   1.000
_cell.length_c   1.000
_cell.angle_alpha   90.00
_cell.angle_beta   90.00
_cell.angle_gamma   90.00
#
_symmetry.space_group_name_H-M   'P 1'
#
loop_
_entity.id
_entity.type
_entity.pdbx_description
1 polymer ?
#
loop_
_entity_poly.entity_id
_entity_poly.type
_entity_poly.pdbx_seq_one_letter_code
_entity_poly.pdbx_strand_id
1 'polypeptide(L)'
;MPSIPPQLSGVIQNVAFNVDWDEFVQDLKRQYPQIVNVIQLKNRNLKDLKLVKVKFNSDTIRNEFLEGKYVYVNFMRYPVVEYMALAQVLICSRCMHIGHFQKNCPQKDE
;
A
#
# COMPACT_ATOMS: atom_id res chain seq x y z
N MET A 1 -2.18 -9.53 19.79
CA MET A 1 -2.46 -8.19 19.25
C MET A 1 -3.22 -8.36 17.94
N PRO A 2 -4.31 -7.62 17.68
CA PRO A 2 -4.93 -7.61 16.36
C PRO A 2 -3.92 -7.07 15.34
N SER A 3 -3.58 -7.86 14.32
CA SER A 3 -2.78 -7.41 13.18
C SER A 3 -3.71 -6.92 12.09
N ILE A 4 -3.36 -5.78 11.49
CA ILE A 4 -4.07 -5.29 10.30
C ILE A 4 -3.79 -6.30 9.17
N PRO A 5 -4.81 -6.78 8.46
CA PRO A 5 -4.59 -7.69 7.34
C PRO A 5 -3.63 -7.04 6.33
N PRO A 6 -2.61 -7.77 5.88
CA PRO A 6 -1.67 -7.26 4.88
C PRO A 6 -2.44 -6.72 3.68
N GLN A 7 -2.08 -5.53 3.24
CA GLN A 7 -2.68 -4.96 2.05
C GLN A 7 -1.98 -5.58 0.83
N LEU A 8 -2.73 -5.88 -0.23
CA LEU A 8 -2.18 -6.23 -1.55
C LEU A 8 -1.55 -4.99 -2.22
N SER A 9 -0.65 -4.31 -1.51
CA SER A 9 -0.06 -3.04 -1.91
C SER A 9 1.31 -2.81 -1.28
N GLY A 10 2.18 -2.18 -2.06
CA GLY A 10 3.48 -1.66 -1.63
C GLY A 10 3.60 -0.17 -1.92
N VAL A 11 4.65 0.45 -1.40
CA VAL A 11 5.00 1.84 -1.66
C VAL A 11 6.43 1.90 -2.18
N ILE A 12 6.61 2.55 -3.32
CA ILE A 12 7.91 2.98 -3.84
C ILE A 12 8.18 4.37 -3.28
N GLN A 13 9.35 4.56 -2.68
CA GLN A 13 9.74 5.80 -2.03
C GLN A 13 10.72 6.61 -2.89
N ASN A 14 10.80 7.90 -2.61
CA ASN A 14 11.75 8.85 -3.23
C ASN A 14 11.61 8.99 -4.76
N VAL A 15 10.42 8.76 -5.31
CA VAL A 15 10.12 9.01 -6.72
C VAL A 15 10.17 10.52 -7.00
N ALA A 16 10.92 10.93 -8.02
CA ALA A 16 11.05 12.34 -8.40
C ALA A 16 9.75 12.86 -9.05
N PHE A 17 9.44 14.14 -8.84
CA PHE A 17 8.21 14.75 -9.38
C PHE A 17 8.22 14.95 -10.90
N ASN A 18 9.40 14.94 -11.51
CA ASN A 18 9.60 15.13 -12.95
C ASN A 18 9.87 13.81 -13.68
N VAL A 19 9.53 12.66 -13.07
CA VAL A 19 9.63 11.38 -13.77
C VAL A 19 8.62 11.34 -14.91
N ASP A 20 9.00 10.72 -16.03
CA ASP A 20 8.02 10.35 -17.05
C ASP A 20 7.11 9.26 -16.47
N TRP A 21 5.87 9.64 -16.18
CA TRP A 21 4.93 8.76 -15.48
C TRP A 21 4.54 7.54 -16.32
N ASP A 22 4.38 7.71 -17.63
CA ASP A 22 3.95 6.62 -18.51
C ASP A 22 5.08 5.60 -18.67
N GLU A 23 6.32 6.06 -18.87
CA GLU A 23 7.49 5.19 -18.91
C GLU A 23 7.70 4.46 -17.57
N PHE A 24 7.59 5.19 -16.45
CA PHE A 24 7.71 4.64 -15.11
C PHE A 24 6.71 3.51 -14.84
N VAL A 25 5.43 3.71 -15.21
CA VAL A 25 4.38 2.69 -15.04
C VAL A 25 4.61 1.51 -15.97
N GLN A 26 5.03 1.74 -17.22
CA GLN A 26 5.30 0.67 -18.18
C GLN A 26 6.45 -0.24 -17.73
N ASP A 27 7.56 0.34 -17.26
CA ASP A 27 8.72 -0.42 -16.80
C ASP A 27 8.40 -1.23 -15.53
N LEU A 28 7.64 -0.65 -14.59
CA LEU A 28 7.12 -1.39 -13.43
C LEU A 28 6.25 -2.59 -13.84
N LYS A 29 5.31 -2.38 -14.76
CA LYS A 29 4.42 -3.46 -15.23
C LYS A 29 5.16 -4.52 -16.05
N ARG A 30 6.27 -4.17 -16.69
CA ARG A 30 7.12 -5.12 -17.40
C ARG A 30 7.79 -6.09 -16.41
N GLN A 31 8.25 -5.57 -15.26
CA GLN A 31 8.87 -6.37 -14.21
C GLN A 31 7.84 -7.15 -13.38
N TYR A 32 6.68 -6.55 -13.13
CA TYR A 32 5.60 -7.13 -12.34
C TYR A 32 4.26 -7.04 -13.10
N PRO A 33 3.98 -7.96 -14.05
CA PRO A 33 2.77 -7.92 -14.88
C PRO A 33 1.46 -8.01 -14.09
N GLN A 34 1.50 -8.53 -12.86
CA GLN A 34 0.36 -8.62 -11.94
C GLN A 34 0.06 -7.32 -11.17
N ILE A 35 0.79 -6.22 -11.46
CA ILE A 35 0.43 -4.90 -10.97
C ILE A 35 -0.91 -4.47 -11.58
N VAL A 36 -1.90 -4.31 -10.72
CA VAL A 36 -3.25 -3.85 -11.09
C VAL A 36 -3.27 -2.35 -11.27
N ASN A 37 -2.58 -1.61 -10.40
CA ASN A 37 -2.63 -0.16 -10.40
C ASN A 37 -1.36 0.45 -9.81
N VAL A 38 -0.98 1.62 -10.31
CA VAL A 38 0.13 2.45 -9.83
C VAL A 38 -0.41 3.85 -9.59
N ILE A 39 -0.29 4.36 -8.37
CA ILE A 39 -0.98 5.55 -7.90
C ILE A 39 0.05 6.50 -7.26
N GLN A 40 0.18 7.70 -7.82
CA GLN A 40 0.93 8.79 -7.20
C GLN A 40 0.20 9.24 -5.93
N LEU A 41 0.81 9.06 -4.75
CA LEU A 41 0.17 9.47 -3.49
C LEU A 41 0.20 11.00 -3.37
N LYS A 42 -0.86 11.54 -2.75
CA LYS A 42 -1.05 12.98 -2.52
C LYS A 42 -1.23 13.27 -1.04
N ASN A 43 -0.82 14.46 -0.61
CA ASN A 43 -1.11 14.95 0.74
C ASN A 43 -2.56 15.47 0.84
N ARG A 44 -2.94 15.96 2.03
CA ARG A 44 -4.28 16.53 2.28
C ARG A 44 -4.63 17.73 1.40
N ASN A 45 -3.63 18.42 0.86
CA ASN A 45 -3.77 19.58 -0.02
C ASN A 45 -3.68 19.17 -1.51
N LEU A 46 -3.85 17.88 -1.83
CA LEU A 46 -3.78 17.31 -3.18
C LEU A 46 -2.44 17.51 -3.91
N LYS A 47 -1.37 17.84 -3.17
CA LYS A 47 -0.01 17.91 -3.73
C LYS A 47 0.62 16.53 -3.75
N ASP A 48 1.32 16.22 -4.82
CA ASP A 48 2.03 14.96 -4.98
C ASP A 48 3.10 14.79 -3.90
N LEU A 49 3.21 13.57 -3.39
CA LEU A 49 4.26 13.12 -2.49
C LEU A 49 5.33 12.39 -3.28
N LYS A 50 6.54 12.22 -2.75
CA LYS A 50 7.55 11.34 -3.36
C LYS A 50 7.29 9.85 -3.07
N LEU A 51 6.02 9.46 -3.10
CA LEU A 51 5.55 8.13 -2.73
C LEU A 51 4.57 7.63 -3.80
N VAL A 52 4.85 6.45 -4.35
CA VAL A 52 3.99 5.81 -5.33
C VAL A 52 3.46 4.51 -4.74
N LYS A 53 2.14 4.39 -4.65
CA LYS A 53 1.47 3.17 -4.22
C LYS A 53 1.30 2.23 -5.40
N VAL A 54 1.71 0.99 -5.22
CA VAL A 54 1.52 -0.10 -6.19
C VAL A 54 0.48 -1.06 -5.62
N LYS A 55 -0.51 -1.45 -6.42
CA LYS A 55 -1.52 -2.45 -6.07
C LYS A 55 -1.29 -3.73 -6.85
N PHE A 56 -1.36 -4.86 -6.15
CA PHE A 56 -1.21 -6.20 -6.70
C PHE A 56 -2.54 -6.96 -6.64
N ASN A 57 -2.68 -8.00 -7.44
CA ASN A 57 -3.80 -8.95 -7.35
C ASN A 57 -3.44 -10.23 -6.57
N SER A 58 -2.20 -10.36 -6.09
CA SER A 58 -1.67 -11.57 -5.46
C SER A 58 -0.70 -11.22 -4.33
N ASP A 59 -0.83 -11.92 -3.19
CA ASP A 59 0.09 -11.81 -2.06
C ASP A 59 1.50 -12.28 -2.41
N THR A 60 1.64 -13.32 -3.23
CA THR A 60 2.95 -13.87 -3.64
C THR A 60 3.81 -12.78 -4.28
N ILE A 61 3.24 -12.08 -5.26
CA ILE A 61 3.94 -11.04 -6.02
C ILE A 61 4.19 -9.81 -5.17
N ARG A 62 3.24 -9.46 -4.31
CA ARG A 62 3.42 -8.38 -3.34
C ARG A 62 4.58 -8.71 -2.39
N ASN A 63 4.69 -9.95 -1.90
CA ASN A 63 5.77 -10.36 -1.02
C ASN A 63 7.11 -10.35 -1.75
N GLU A 64 7.19 -10.88 -2.97
CA GLU A 64 8.40 -10.81 -3.81
C GLU A 64 8.85 -9.35 -4.03
N PHE A 65 7.91 -8.46 -4.35
CA PHE A 65 8.17 -7.02 -4.49
C PHE A 65 8.73 -6.40 -3.21
N LEU A 66 8.20 -6.77 -2.04
CA LEU A 66 8.67 -6.24 -0.74
C LEU A 66 10.00 -6.86 -0.29
N GLU A 67 10.20 -8.15 -0.49
CA GLU A 67 11.43 -8.87 -0.15
C GLU A 67 12.63 -8.36 -0.94
N GLY A 68 12.41 -7.90 -2.18
CA GLY A 68 13.43 -7.24 -3.00
C GLY A 68 13.98 -5.96 -2.37
N LYS A 69 13.25 -5.31 -1.44
CA LYS A 69 13.55 -4.03 -0.76
C LYS A 69 13.71 -2.82 -1.69
N TYR A 70 13.93 -3.05 -2.98
CA TYR A 70 14.15 -2.06 -4.00
C TYR A 70 13.54 -2.52 -5.32
N VAL A 71 13.14 -1.56 -6.14
CA VAL A 71 12.83 -1.77 -7.55
C VAL A 71 13.72 -0.88 -8.40
N TYR A 72 13.99 -1.34 -9.62
CA TYR A 72 14.76 -0.59 -10.59
C TYR A 72 13.80 -0.09 -11.65
N VAL A 73 13.63 1.22 -11.78
CA VAL A 73 12.76 1.81 -12.80
C VAL A 73 13.56 2.83 -13.56
N ASN A 74 13.65 2.72 -14.88
CA ASN A 74 14.51 3.58 -15.72
C ASN A 74 15.96 3.67 -15.21
N PHE A 75 16.56 2.51 -14.89
CA PHE A 75 17.91 2.39 -14.32
C PHE A 75 18.12 3.06 -12.95
N MET A 76 17.08 3.64 -12.36
CA MET A 76 17.10 4.25 -11.04
C MET A 76 16.60 3.26 -9.99
N ARG A 77 17.29 3.21 -8.85
CA ARG A 77 16.95 2.34 -7.74
C ARG A 77 16.05 3.06 -6.76
N TYR A 78 14.87 2.51 -6.50
CA TYR A 78 13.91 3.05 -5.55
C TYR A 78 13.67 2.09 -4.37
N PRO A 79 13.73 2.55 -3.12
CA PRO A 79 13.35 1.73 -1.99
C PRO A 79 11.86 1.42 -2.01
N VAL A 80 11.51 0.21 -1.57
CA VAL A 80 10.12 -0.23 -1.43
C VAL A 80 9.81 -0.66 -0.01
N VAL A 81 8.59 -0.34 0.44
CA VAL A 81 8.10 -0.68 1.76
C VAL A 81 6.65 -1.14 1.69
N GLU A 82 6.20 -1.86 2.72
CA GLU A 82 4.81 -2.26 2.82
C GLU A 82 3.90 -1.03 2.88
N TYR A 83 2.80 -1.05 2.14
CA TYR A 83 1.79 0.00 2.29
C TYR A 83 1.02 -0.21 3.60
N MET A 84 1.43 0.50 4.63
CA MET A 84 0.63 0.63 5.84
C MET A 84 -0.45 1.67 5.61
N ALA A 85 -1.66 1.21 5.24
CA ALA A 85 -2.83 2.07 5.33
C ALA A 85 -2.91 2.61 6.77
N LEU A 86 -3.17 3.91 6.94
CA LEU A 86 -3.70 4.40 8.20
C LEU A 86 -4.94 3.55 8.46
N ALA A 87 -4.84 2.64 9.43
CA ALA A 87 -5.94 1.83 9.86
C ALA A 87 -7.04 2.76 10.36
N GLN A 88 -7.97 3.12 9.47
CA GLN A 88 -9.37 3.31 9.85
C GLN A 88 -9.99 1.91 10.05
N VAL A 89 -9.23 1.01 10.67
CA VAL A 89 -9.75 -0.27 11.09
C VAL A 89 -10.68 0.08 12.23
N LEU A 90 -11.97 -0.12 11.99
CA LEU A 90 -12.98 0.05 13.00
C LEU A 90 -12.74 -1.04 14.06
N ILE A 91 -11.95 -0.69 15.08
CA ILE A 91 -11.73 -1.51 16.26
C ILE A 91 -12.82 -1.17 17.24
N CYS A 92 -13.60 -2.16 17.65
CA CYS A 92 -14.60 -2.00 18.68
C CYS A 92 -13.91 -1.77 20.02
N SER A 93 -14.18 -0.64 20.68
CA SER A 93 -13.62 -0.32 22.00
C SER A 93 -14.10 -1.25 23.13
N ARG A 94 -15.21 -1.99 22.93
CA ARG A 94 -15.74 -2.94 23.93
C ARG A 94 -15.02 -4.29 23.88
N CYS A 95 -14.87 -4.88 22.70
CA CYS A 95 -14.31 -6.23 22.56
C CYS A 95 -12.94 -6.29 21.91
N MET A 96 -12.39 -5.14 21.47
CA MET A 96 -11.11 -5.03 20.76
C MET A 96 -11.04 -5.83 19.44
N HIS A 97 -12.18 -6.28 18.91
CA HIS A 97 -12.27 -6.94 17.60
C HIS A 97 -12.55 -5.94 16.47
N ILE A 98 -12.18 -6.33 15.26
CA ILE A 98 -12.30 -5.53 14.04
C ILE A 98 -13.71 -5.68 13.45
N GLY A 99 -14.22 -4.63 12.81
CA GLY A 99 -15.34 -4.71 11.87
C GLY A 99 -16.70 -4.25 12.39
N HIS A 100 -16.77 -3.66 13.59
CA HIS A 100 -18.01 -3.11 14.14
C HIS A 100 -17.76 -1.98 15.15
N PHE A 101 -18.74 -1.07 15.29
CA PHE A 101 -18.74 -0.04 16.33
C PHE A 101 -19.17 -0.64 17.67
N GLN A 102 -18.76 -0.05 18.80
CA GLN A 102 -19.20 -0.45 20.14
C GLN A 102 -20.73 -0.60 20.26
N LYS A 103 -21.49 0.32 19.67
CA LYS A 103 -22.97 0.29 19.64
C LYS A 103 -23.56 -0.97 18.99
N ASN A 104 -22.81 -1.64 18.13
CA ASN A 104 -23.20 -2.85 17.41
C ASN A 104 -22.35 -4.06 17.85
N CYS A 105 -21.76 -4.00 19.04
CA CYS A 105 -20.95 -5.11 19.53
C CYS A 105 -21.84 -6.34 19.82
N PRO A 106 -21.57 -7.50 19.20
CA PRO A 106 -22.35 -8.71 19.42
C PRO A 106 -22.16 -9.29 20.82
N GLN A 107 -21.07 -8.92 21.50
CA GLN A 107 -20.92 -9.16 22.92
C GLN A 107 -21.77 -8.12 23.67
N LYS A 108 -22.98 -8.53 24.07
CA LYS A 108 -23.73 -7.84 25.12
C LYS A 108 -22.98 -8.09 26.43
N ASP A 109 -22.75 -7.03 27.20
CA ASP A 109 -22.08 -7.13 28.50
C ASP A 109 -22.83 -8.17 29.36
N GLU A 110 -22.08 -9.07 30.01
CA GLU A 110 -22.53 -9.65 31.28
C GLU A 110 -22.47 -8.58 32.37
#